data_AF-A0A0A6UPI7-F1
#
_entry.id   AF-A0A0A6UPI7-F1
#
_cell.length_a   1.000
_cell.length_b   1.000
_cell.length_c   1.000
_cell.angle_alpha   90.00
_cell.angle_beta   90.00
_cell.angle_gamma   90.00
#
_symmetry.space_group_name_H-M   'P 1'
#
loop_
_entity.id
_entity.type
_entity.pdbx_description
1 polymer ?
#
loop_
_entity_poly.entity_id
_entity_poly.type
_entity_poly.pdbx_seq_one_letter_code
_entity_poly.pdbx_strand_id
1 'polypeptide(L)'
;MSVGEILDRARAGTESAMVSRVFGAPIERDGVTVVPVATVTGGGGGGGGSGTAATGEDSETPQGEGSGGGFGFSARPAGVYVIRNGDALWRPAVDVNRLAIGGQLVAIVALLVARSIVRRRRR
;
A
#
# COMPACT_ATOMS: atom_id res chain seq x y z
N MET A 1 16.33 8.33 19.27
CA MET A 1 16.06 8.69 17.86
C MET A 1 15.25 9.98 17.89
N SER A 2 15.70 11.04 17.22
CA SER A 2 15.02 12.34 17.29
C SER A 2 13.79 12.38 16.37
N VAL A 3 12.76 13.15 16.74
CA VAL A 3 11.56 13.35 15.90
C VAL A 3 11.94 13.96 14.54
N GLY A 4 13.00 14.78 14.51
CA GLY A 4 13.57 15.32 13.28
C GLY A 4 14.07 14.24 12.31
N GLU A 5 14.84 13.27 12.79
CA GLU A 5 15.34 12.16 11.95
C GLU A 5 14.21 11.27 11.40
N ILE A 6 13.12 11.09 12.16
CA ILE A 6 11.95 10.31 11.70
C ILE A 6 11.23 11.07 10.58
N LEU A 7 11.06 12.39 10.73
CA LEU A 7 10.46 13.25 9.71
C LEU A 7 11.34 13.34 8.46
N ASP A 8 12.66 13.42 8.61
CA ASP A 8 13.59 13.48 7.48
C ASP A 8 13.65 12.14 6.73
N ARG A 9 13.60 11.00 7.43
CA ARG A 9 13.45 9.68 6.79
C ARG A 9 12.10 9.50 6.10
N ALA A 10 11.02 10.01 6.68
CA ALA A 10 9.70 9.99 6.06
C ALA A 10 9.64 10.85 4.80
N ARG A 11 10.27 12.04 4.82
CA ARG A 11 10.43 12.91 3.64
C ARG A 11 11.30 12.24 2.56
N ALA A 12 12.46 11.71 2.93
CA ALA A 12 13.33 10.98 1.99
C ALA A 12 12.67 9.73 1.40
N GLY A 13 11.84 9.03 2.19
CA GLY A 13 11.00 7.91 1.75
C GLY A 13 9.89 8.34 0.78
N THR A 14 9.30 9.52 1.00
CA THR A 14 8.27 10.11 0.13
C THR A 14 8.85 10.63 -1.19
N GLU A 15 10.03 11.27 -1.14
CA GLU A 15 10.81 11.66 -2.35
C GLU A 15 11.29 10.43 -3.13
N SER A 16 11.65 9.36 -2.42
CA SER A 16 11.92 8.06 -3.03
C SER A 16 10.67 7.40 -3.61
N ALA A 17 9.47 7.74 -3.14
CA ALA A 17 8.20 7.17 -3.59
C ALA A 17 7.51 8.01 -4.69
N MET A 18 8.23 8.94 -5.34
CA MET A 18 7.67 9.78 -6.39
C MET A 18 7.17 8.98 -7.60
N VAL A 19 6.14 9.54 -8.26
CA VAL A 19 5.52 9.05 -9.50
C VAL A 19 6.55 8.62 -10.56
N SER A 20 7.71 9.30 -10.59
CA SER A 20 8.87 9.02 -11.45
C SER A 20 9.43 7.59 -11.36
N ARG A 21 9.19 6.88 -10.25
CA ARG A 21 9.63 5.48 -10.07
C ARG A 21 8.62 4.46 -10.65
N VAL A 22 7.37 4.88 -10.88
CA VAL A 22 6.31 4.04 -11.49
C VAL A 22 6.18 4.33 -12.98
N PHE A 23 6.25 5.60 -13.37
CA PHE A 23 6.24 6.05 -14.75
C PHE A 23 7.22 7.22 -14.86
N GLY A 24 8.10 7.22 -15.87
CA GLY A 24 9.07 8.30 -16.09
C GLY A 24 8.41 9.67 -16.36
N ALA A 25 9.21 10.64 -16.82
CA ALA A 25 8.69 11.97 -17.16
C ALA A 25 7.56 11.90 -18.21
N PRO A 26 6.61 12.87 -18.21
CA PRO A 26 5.60 12.99 -19.25
C PRO A 26 6.23 12.92 -20.65
N ILE A 27 5.62 12.15 -21.54
CA ILE A 27 6.10 11.97 -22.90
C ILE A 27 5.23 12.83 -23.81
N GLU A 28 5.85 13.79 -24.49
CA GLU A 28 5.22 14.54 -25.56
C GLU A 28 5.69 14.00 -26.90
N ARG A 29 4.74 13.63 -27.75
CA ARG A 29 5.04 13.15 -29.11
C ARG A 29 3.88 13.45 -30.04
N ASP A 30 4.18 14.03 -31.20
CA ASP A 30 3.22 14.29 -32.29
C ASP A 30 1.96 15.04 -31.84
N GLY A 31 2.12 16.06 -30.98
CA GLY A 31 1.00 16.85 -30.44
C GLY A 31 0.13 16.11 -29.42
N VAL A 32 0.60 14.97 -28.92
CA VAL A 32 -0.01 14.23 -27.81
C VAL A 32 0.86 14.36 -26.58
N THR A 33 0.27 14.81 -25.47
CA THR A 33 0.91 14.81 -24.16
C THR A 33 0.36 13.66 -23.34
N VAL A 34 1.24 12.75 -22.91
CA VAL A 34 0.89 11.65 -22.00
C VAL A 34 1.33 12.01 -20.59
N VAL A 35 0.37 12.18 -19.69
CA VAL A 35 0.60 12.49 -18.27
C VAL A 35 0.34 11.23 -17.44
N PRO A 36 1.40 10.55 -16.96
CA PRO A 36 1.22 9.38 -16.12
C PRO A 36 0.78 9.75 -14.70
N VAL A 37 -0.09 8.91 -14.14
CA VAL A 37 -0.64 9.09 -12.79
C VAL A 37 -0.39 7.81 -11.99
N ALA A 38 0.15 7.97 -10.78
CA ALA A 38 0.37 6.88 -9.84
C ALA A 38 -0.33 7.18 -8.51
N THR A 39 -0.81 6.14 -7.84
CA THR A 39 -1.30 6.20 -6.47
C THR A 39 -0.19 5.80 -5.53
N VAL A 40 0.11 6.65 -4.55
CA VAL A 40 1.08 6.37 -3.50
C VAL A 40 0.34 6.24 -2.18
N THR A 41 0.65 5.19 -1.42
CA THR A 41 0.07 4.94 -0.11
C THR A 41 1.19 4.64 0.86
N GLY A 42 1.19 5.27 2.03
CA GLY A 42 2.19 5.05 3.06
C GLY A 42 1.56 5.07 4.45
N GLY A 43 2.26 4.43 5.39
CA GLY A 43 1.86 4.38 6.79
C GLY A 43 3.02 3.99 7.68
N GLY A 44 2.89 4.27 8.97
CA GLY A 44 3.88 3.90 9.96
C GLY A 44 3.27 3.81 11.34
N GLY A 45 4.00 3.17 12.25
CA GLY A 45 3.59 2.98 13.63
C GLY A 45 4.78 2.68 14.51
N GLY A 46 4.63 2.91 15.80
CA GLY A 46 5.65 2.62 16.80
C GLY A 46 5.03 2.26 18.13
N GLY A 47 5.81 1.58 18.96
CA GLY A 47 5.44 1.16 20.29
C GLY A 47 6.66 1.09 21.20
N GLY A 48 6.45 1.35 22.48
CA GLY A 48 7.46 1.20 23.52
C GLY A 48 6.90 0.36 24.66
N GLY A 49 7.79 -0.29 25.39
CA GLY A 49 7.48 -1.05 26.59
C GLY A 49 8.67 -1.07 27.52
N SER A 50 8.39 -1.06 28.82
CA SER A 50 9.37 -1.28 29.86
C SER A 50 9.00 -2.54 30.64
N GLY A 51 10.02 -3.23 31.16
CA GLY A 51 9.87 -4.43 31.97
C GLY A 51 10.92 -4.44 33.08
N THR A 52 10.50 -4.83 34.28
CA THR A 52 11.41 -5.10 35.40
C THR A 52 11.53 -6.62 35.54
N ALA A 53 12.75 -7.14 35.54
CA ALA A 53 12.96 -8.56 35.83
C ALA A 53 12.62 -8.82 37.31
N ALA A 54 11.93 -9.90 37.64
CA ALA A 54 11.80 -10.32 39.04
C ALA A 54 13.13 -10.97 39.46
N THR A 55 13.98 -10.24 40.20
CA THR A 55 15.13 -10.83 40.90
C THR A 55 14.83 -10.97 42.39
N GLY A 56 15.23 -12.10 42.96
CA GLY A 56 15.22 -12.35 44.40
C GLY A 56 16.13 -11.37 45.16
N GLU A 57 15.97 -11.34 46.47
CA GLU A 57 16.18 -10.23 47.41
C GLU A 57 17.55 -9.52 47.45
N ASP A 58 18.56 -9.88 46.65
CA ASP A 58 19.91 -9.31 46.76
C ASP A 58 20.59 -8.99 45.41
N SER A 59 19.87 -8.52 44.39
CA SER A 59 20.50 -8.08 43.13
C SER A 59 19.80 -6.88 42.50
N GLU A 60 20.59 -5.85 42.16
CA GLU A 60 20.17 -4.66 41.42
C GLU A 60 19.33 -5.08 40.22
N THR A 61 18.03 -4.78 40.27
CA THR A 61 17.04 -5.28 39.31
C THR A 61 17.29 -4.67 37.93
N PRO A 62 17.64 -5.45 36.89
CA PRO A 62 17.80 -4.90 35.56
C PRO A 62 16.45 -4.40 35.05
N GLN A 63 16.35 -3.09 34.81
CA GLN A 63 15.18 -2.47 34.19
C GLN A 63 15.41 -2.45 32.67
N GLY A 64 14.59 -3.20 31.95
CA GLY A 64 14.66 -3.28 30.49
C GLY A 64 13.67 -2.31 29.86
N GLU A 65 14.14 -1.47 28.95
CA GLU A 65 13.27 -0.65 28.09
C GLU A 65 13.47 -1.05 26.64
N GLY A 66 12.39 -1.12 25.90
CA GLY A 66 12.37 -1.40 24.47
C GLY A 66 11.44 -0.44 23.75
N SER A 67 11.89 0.05 22.59
CA SER A 67 11.01 0.73 21.66
C SER A 67 11.29 0.25 20.24
N GLY A 68 10.25 0.23 19.43
CA GLY A 68 10.31 -0.17 18.03
C GLY A 68 9.34 0.63 17.21
N GLY A 69 9.70 0.87 15.96
CA GLY A 69 8.83 1.53 14.99
C GLY A 69 9.16 1.10 13.58
N GLY A 70 8.19 1.25 12.70
CA GLY A 70 8.32 0.91 11.29
C GLY A 70 7.44 1.81 10.43
N PHE A 71 7.85 1.97 9.18
CA PHE A 71 7.09 2.66 8.16
C PHE A 71 7.20 1.91 6.84
N GLY A 72 6.21 2.07 5.98
CA GLY A 72 6.16 1.45 4.66
C GLY A 72 5.46 2.35 3.66
N PHE A 73 5.88 2.25 2.41
CA PHE A 73 5.29 2.95 1.27
C PHE A 73 5.05 1.96 0.14
N SER A 74 3.98 2.17 -0.61
CA SER A 74 3.68 1.46 -1.84
C SER A 74 3.24 2.46 -2.90
N ALA A 75 3.68 2.24 -4.13
CA ALA A 75 3.25 3.02 -5.29
C ALA A 75 2.73 2.06 -6.35
N ARG A 76 1.60 2.41 -6.98
CA ARG A 76 1.00 1.62 -8.05
C ARG A 76 0.55 2.53 -9.19
N PRO A 77 0.59 2.04 -10.44
CA PRO A 77 0.07 2.79 -11.57
C PRO A 77 -1.45 2.97 -11.46
N ALA A 78 -1.94 4.21 -11.59
CA ALA A 78 -3.38 4.49 -11.65
C ALA A 78 -3.86 4.52 -13.11
N GLY A 79 -3.06 5.10 -13.99
CA GLY A 79 -3.38 5.27 -15.41
C GLY A 79 -2.60 6.44 -16.00
N VAL A 80 -3.03 6.87 -17.18
CA VAL A 80 -2.46 8.03 -17.87
C VAL A 80 -3.58 8.93 -18.39
N TYR A 81 -3.37 10.25 -18.38
CA TYR A 81 -4.13 11.17 -19.21
C TYR A 81 -3.46 11.30 -20.56
N VAL A 82 -4.24 11.18 -21.62
CA VAL A 82 -3.82 11.43 -23.01
C VAL A 82 -4.45 12.74 -23.44
N ILE A 83 -3.64 13.77 -23.61
CA ILE A 83 -4.10 15.09 -24.03
C ILE A 83 -3.78 15.25 -25.51
N ARG A 84 -4.80 15.55 -26.33
CA ARG A 84 -4.66 15.80 -27.76
C ARG A 84 -5.67 16.87 -28.18
N ASN A 85 -5.22 17.89 -28.91
CA ASN A 85 -6.10 18.98 -29.42
C ASN A 85 -6.91 19.71 -28.33
N GLY A 86 -6.40 19.77 -27.09
CA GLY A 86 -7.11 20.37 -25.96
C GLY A 86 -8.04 19.43 -25.19
N ASP A 87 -8.28 18.22 -25.70
CA ASP A 87 -9.11 17.21 -25.02
C ASP A 87 -8.23 16.27 -24.18
N ALA A 88 -8.64 16.02 -22.93
CA ALA A 88 -7.98 15.09 -22.03
C ALA A 88 -8.80 13.79 -21.88
N LEU A 89 -8.21 12.65 -22.24
CA LEU A 89 -8.80 11.33 -22.12
C LEU A 89 -8.10 10.50 -21.04
N TRP A 90 -8.86 9.96 -20.09
CA TRP A 90 -8.35 9.06 -19.07
C TRP A 90 -8.19 7.63 -19.60
N ARG A 91 -7.02 7.04 -19.39
CA ARG A 91 -6.70 5.65 -19.71
C ARG A 91 -6.24 4.92 -18.45
N PRO A 92 -7.11 4.14 -17.79
CA PRO A 92 -6.77 3.47 -16.54
C PRO A 92 -5.74 2.36 -16.77
N ALA A 93 -4.83 2.18 -15.81
CA ALA A 93 -3.92 1.03 -15.77
C ALA A 93 -4.65 -0.16 -15.15
N VAL A 94 -5.37 -0.93 -15.99
CA VAL A 94 -6.12 -2.10 -15.53
C VAL A 94 -5.20 -3.30 -15.38
N ASP A 95 -5.14 -3.86 -14.17
CA ASP A 95 -4.48 -5.14 -13.91
C ASP A 95 -5.44 -6.30 -14.18
N VAL A 96 -5.24 -6.95 -15.33
CA VAL A 96 -6.07 -8.08 -15.79
C VAL A 96 -5.95 -9.28 -14.85
N ASN A 97 -4.79 -9.52 -14.25
CA ASN A 97 -4.58 -10.62 -13.31
C ASN A 97 -5.40 -10.40 -12.03
N ARG A 98 -5.39 -9.17 -11.52
CA ARG A 98 -6.18 -8.80 -10.34
C ARG A 98 -7.67 -8.88 -10.61
N LEU A 99 -8.12 -8.47 -11.79
CA LEU A 99 -9.51 -8.62 -12.21
C LEU A 99 -9.92 -10.10 -12.30
N ALA A 100 -9.07 -10.95 -12.85
CA ALA A 100 -9.31 -12.40 -12.95
C ALA A 100 -9.45 -13.05 -11.56
N ILE A 101 -8.54 -12.74 -10.63
CA ILE A 101 -8.61 -13.25 -9.25
C ILE A 101 -9.91 -12.80 -8.57
N GLY A 102 -10.29 -11.52 -8.73
CA GLY A 102 -11.57 -11.02 -8.21
C GLY A 102 -12.77 -11.78 -8.78
N GLY A 103 -12.78 -12.01 -10.09
CA GLY A 103 -13.81 -12.80 -10.76
C GLY A 103 -13.89 -14.25 -10.26
N GLN A 104 -12.74 -14.90 -10.07
CA GLN A 104 -12.67 -16.26 -9.53
C GLN A 104 -13.25 -16.35 -8.12
N LEU A 105 -12.90 -15.40 -7.23
CA LEU A 105 -13.45 -15.35 -5.87
C LEU A 105 -14.97 -15.17 -5.87
N VAL A 106 -15.49 -14.25 -6.70
CA VAL A 106 -16.94 -14.05 -6.86
C VAL A 106 -17.61 -15.34 -7.34
N ALA A 107 -17.03 -16.04 -8.31
CA ALA A 107 -17.57 -17.29 -8.83
C ALA A 107 -17.60 -18.40 -7.77
N ILE A 108 -16.52 -18.54 -6.98
CA ILE A 108 -16.43 -19.50 -5.87
C ILE A 108 -17.53 -19.21 -4.84
N VAL A 109 -17.67 -17.94 -4.42
CA VAL A 109 -18.70 -17.54 -3.46
C VAL A 109 -20.10 -17.83 -4.00
N ALA A 110 -20.38 -17.48 -5.26
CA ALA A 110 -21.67 -17.76 -5.91
C ALA A 110 -21.97 -19.27 -5.94
N LEU A 111 -20.98 -20.11 -6.26
CA LEU A 111 -21.10 -21.57 -6.25
C LEU A 111 -21.39 -22.12 -4.86
N LEU A 112 -20.71 -21.62 -3.82
CA LEU A 112 -20.95 -22.03 -2.44
C LEU A 112 -22.36 -21.63 -1.96
N VAL A 113 -22.82 -20.43 -2.30
CA VAL A 113 -24.19 -19.95 -2.00
C VAL A 113 -25.22 -20.80 -2.72
N ALA A 114 -25.04 -21.04 -4.02
CA ALA A 114 -25.93 -21.90 -4.81
C ALA A 114 -26.00 -23.32 -4.23
N ARG A 115 -24.84 -23.91 -3.91
CA ARG A 115 -24.75 -25.24 -3.27
C ARG A 115 -25.48 -25.27 -1.93
N SER A 116 -25.34 -24.23 -1.11
CA SER A 116 -26.02 -24.12 0.19
C SER A 116 -27.54 -24.10 0.03
N ILE A 117 -28.06 -23.29 -0.91
CA ILE A 117 -29.50 -23.20 -1.22
C ILE A 117 -30.03 -24.56 -1.70
N VAL A 118 -29.34 -25.22 -2.63
CA VAL A 118 -29.75 -26.54 -3.14
C VAL A 118 -29.75 -27.59 -2.03
N ARG A 119 -28.74 -27.61 -1.15
CA ARG A 119 -28.71 -28.52 0.00
C ARG A 119 -29.84 -28.26 0.99
N ARG A 120 -30.21 -27.00 1.21
CA ARG A 120 -31.31 -26.63 2.12
C ARG A 120 -32.68 -27.00 1.56
N ARG A 121 -32.85 -27.04 0.23
CA ARG A 121 -34.09 -27.50 -0.44
C ARG A 121 -34.24 -29.01 -0.51
N ARG A 122 -33.15 -29.77 -0.31
CA ARG A 122 -33.14 -31.24 -0.32
C ARG A 122 -33.26 -31.87 1.07
N ARG A 123 -33.23 -31.06 2.13
CA ARG A 123 -33.57 -31.44 3.50
C ARG A 123 -34.99 -30.98 3.79
#